data_AF-A0A3D6DB23-F1
#
_entry.id   AF-A0A3D6DB23-F1
#
_cell.length_a   1.000
_cell.length_b   1.000
_cell.length_c   1.000
_cell.angle_alpha   90.00
_cell.angle_beta   90.00
_cell.angle_gamma   90.00
#
_symmetry.space_group_name_H-M   'P 1'
#
loop_
_entity.id
_entity.type
_entity.pdbx_description
1 polymer ?
#
loop_
_entity_poly.entity_id
_entity_poly.type
_entity_poly.pdbx_seq_one_letter_code
_entity_poly.pdbx_strand_id
1 'polypeptide(L)'
;MAKKLTFVILTAVVLVALVGCLPKINQPPVVTEVTAPATVLEKESFEVSAKASDPEGAAVTVQFTFGSVTKDGVLDGGVYKATFTAPDVSSDQDITLTVTAYDDKGKASTPKTRTITVIANKAPSIVSLEAPSSVDEEKTFTATATVDDPNGLEDLDRVVFTFGGNEFVVTSHTDGVFVGSITAPAVDENQTLVLSAKAYDKDGNESAPVTRNVQVINLTKPVVTAVKALGTTFREGQEITVRATVTSSHPLNTT
;
A
#
# COMPACT_ATOMS: atom_id res chain seq x y z
N MET A 1 -37.70 91.09 66.86
CA MET A 1 -36.54 90.48 67.55
C MET A 1 -36.14 89.23 66.83
N ALA A 2 -34.85 89.07 66.58
CA ALA A 2 -34.25 88.00 65.81
C ALA A 2 -34.26 86.64 66.54
N LYS A 3 -34.33 85.54 65.78
CA LYS A 3 -33.30 84.49 65.82
C LYS A 3 -33.35 83.66 64.54
N LYS A 4 -32.28 83.81 63.74
CA LYS A 4 -31.80 82.79 62.80
C LYS A 4 -31.45 81.53 63.61
N LEU A 5 -31.77 80.34 63.10
CA LEU A 5 -30.74 79.30 62.99
C LEU A 5 -31.10 78.27 61.90
N THR A 6 -30.12 78.12 61.03
CA THR A 6 -30.02 77.25 59.86
C THR A 6 -29.53 75.84 60.28
N PHE A 7 -29.46 74.92 59.30
CA PHE A 7 -28.78 73.61 59.25
C PHE A 7 -29.69 72.41 59.55
N VAL A 8 -29.73 71.32 58.80
CA VAL A 8 -29.01 70.84 57.60
C VAL A 8 -29.91 69.77 57.00
N ILE A 9 -30.19 69.83 55.69
CA ILE A 9 -30.71 68.65 54.99
C ILE A 9 -29.48 67.78 54.75
N LEU A 10 -29.31 66.75 55.58
CA LEU A 10 -28.37 65.69 55.32
C LEU A 10 -28.95 64.89 54.15
N THR A 11 -28.64 65.28 52.92
CA THR A 11 -28.83 64.40 51.78
C THR A 11 -27.90 63.22 51.98
N ALA A 12 -28.41 62.15 52.58
CA ALA A 12 -27.81 60.85 52.47
C ALA A 12 -27.81 60.50 50.98
N VAL A 13 -26.71 60.77 50.29
CA VAL A 13 -26.39 60.09 49.05
C VAL A 13 -26.16 58.65 49.48
N VAL A 14 -27.21 57.83 49.39
CA VAL A 14 -27.05 56.39 49.29
C VAL A 14 -26.37 56.19 47.95
N LEU A 15 -25.04 56.21 47.97
CA LEU A 15 -24.24 55.62 46.91
C LEU A 15 -24.53 54.13 46.99
N VAL A 16 -25.56 53.70 46.26
CA VAL A 16 -25.66 52.28 45.90
C VAL A 16 -24.40 52.02 45.11
N ALA A 17 -23.42 51.41 45.77
CA ALA A 17 -22.32 50.75 45.10
C ALA A 17 -22.97 49.64 44.26
N LEU A 18 -23.42 49.97 43.05
CA LEU A 18 -23.73 49.01 42.02
C LEU A 18 -22.39 48.47 41.49
N VAL A 19 -21.54 47.97 42.38
CA VAL A 19 -20.48 47.01 42.04
C VAL A 19 -21.15 45.63 41.99
N GLY A 20 -22.29 45.58 41.30
CA GLY A 20 -23.10 44.40 41.09
C GLY A 20 -22.78 43.88 39.71
N CYS A 21 -21.88 42.89 39.66
CA CYS A 21 -21.86 41.82 38.66
C CYS A 21 -22.34 42.23 37.26
N LEU A 22 -21.48 42.87 36.46
CA LEU A 22 -21.68 42.77 35.00
C LEU A 22 -21.74 41.26 34.68
N PRO A 23 -22.75 40.75 33.97
CA PRO A 23 -22.80 39.34 33.62
C PRO A 23 -21.50 39.01 32.88
N LYS A 24 -20.73 38.07 33.41
CA LYS A 24 -19.50 37.62 32.76
C LYS A 24 -19.88 37.14 31.36
N ILE A 25 -19.36 37.81 30.33
CA ILE A 25 -19.62 37.41 28.94
C ILE A 25 -18.98 36.04 28.75
N ASN A 26 -19.78 35.05 28.35
CA ASN A 26 -19.33 33.71 28.04
C ASN A 26 -18.27 33.74 26.94
N GLN A 27 -17.07 33.22 27.18
CA GLN A 27 -16.01 33.14 26.17
C GLN A 27 -16.15 31.84 25.39
N PRO A 28 -15.66 31.76 24.14
CA PRO A 28 -15.61 30.48 23.45
C PRO A 28 -14.52 29.58 24.09
N PRO A 29 -14.63 28.25 23.93
CA PRO A 29 -13.52 27.36 24.24
C PRO A 29 -12.28 27.67 23.41
N VAL A 30 -11.14 27.11 23.84
CA VAL A 30 -9.85 27.23 23.14
C VAL A 30 -9.28 25.86 22.87
N VAL A 31 -8.90 25.60 21.61
CA VAL A 31 -8.12 24.41 21.23
C VAL A 31 -6.62 24.73 21.42
N THR A 32 -5.99 24.10 22.40
CA THR A 32 -4.60 24.38 22.79
C THR A 32 -3.60 23.53 22.00
N GLU A 33 -3.94 22.30 21.68
CA GLU A 33 -3.07 21.33 20.99
C GLU A 33 -3.86 20.54 19.95
N VAL A 34 -3.24 20.28 18.80
CA VAL A 34 -3.75 19.37 17.76
C VAL A 34 -2.58 18.52 17.29
N THR A 35 -2.74 17.21 17.38
CA THR A 35 -1.77 16.21 16.92
C THR A 35 -2.38 15.41 15.79
N ALA A 36 -1.63 15.31 14.70
CA ALA A 36 -1.97 14.54 13.51
C ALA A 36 -0.67 14.06 12.87
N PRO A 37 -0.69 12.95 12.12
CA PRO A 37 0.45 12.57 11.28
C PRO A 37 0.73 13.65 10.23
N ALA A 38 2.00 13.76 9.81
CA ALA A 38 2.37 14.65 8.72
C ALA A 38 1.94 14.07 7.36
N THR A 39 2.08 12.74 7.21
CA THR A 39 1.77 11.99 6.01
C THR A 39 0.99 10.73 6.36
N VAL A 40 0.11 10.28 5.47
CA VAL A 40 -0.60 8.99 5.54
C VAL A 40 -0.69 8.41 4.13
N LEU A 41 -0.69 7.08 4.00
CA LEU A 41 -1.01 6.47 2.70
C LEU A 41 -2.50 6.63 2.43
N GLU A 42 -2.88 6.69 1.15
CA GLU A 42 -4.29 6.63 0.77
C GLU A 42 -4.96 5.38 1.35
N LYS A 43 -6.26 5.45 1.65
CA LYS A 43 -7.06 4.37 2.27
C LYS A 43 -6.58 3.89 3.64
N GLU A 44 -5.44 4.37 4.14
CA GLU A 44 -4.93 4.04 5.46
C GLU A 44 -5.79 4.70 6.56
N SER A 45 -5.97 3.97 7.66
CA SER A 45 -6.65 4.52 8.85
C SER A 45 -5.63 5.16 9.80
N PHE A 46 -5.92 6.37 10.26
CA PHE A 46 -5.05 7.13 11.15
C PHE A 46 -5.82 7.82 12.28
N GLU A 47 -5.16 8.04 13.42
CA GLU A 47 -5.73 8.75 14.57
C GLU A 47 -5.27 10.21 14.60
N VAL A 48 -6.17 11.11 14.97
CA VAL A 48 -5.89 12.50 15.30
C VAL A 48 -6.36 12.79 16.72
N SER A 49 -5.73 13.77 17.36
CA SER A 49 -6.12 14.18 18.70
C SER A 49 -6.01 15.67 18.94
N ALA A 50 -6.74 16.16 19.93
CA ALA A 50 -6.71 17.55 20.35
C ALA A 50 -6.93 17.72 21.85
N LYS A 51 -6.39 18.81 22.40
CA LYS A 51 -6.74 19.31 23.73
C LYS A 51 -7.51 20.62 23.60
N ALA A 52 -8.60 20.72 24.33
CA ALA A 52 -9.43 21.92 24.36
C ALA A 52 -9.98 22.16 25.77
N SER A 53 -10.16 23.43 26.12
CA SER A 53 -10.69 23.84 27.42
C SER A 53 -11.50 25.12 27.29
N ASP A 54 -12.53 25.25 28.13
CA ASP A 54 -13.32 26.47 28.23
C ASP A 54 -12.81 27.38 29.37
N PRO A 55 -12.63 28.70 29.15
CA PRO A 55 -12.13 29.62 30.18
C PRO A 55 -13.03 29.77 31.41
N GLU A 56 -14.33 29.50 31.27
CA GLU A 56 -15.30 29.48 32.37
C GLU A 56 -15.44 28.10 33.01
N GLY A 57 -14.80 27.06 32.43
CA GLY A 57 -14.90 25.68 32.88
C GLY A 57 -16.18 24.97 32.39
N ALA A 58 -16.85 25.51 31.37
CA ALA A 58 -17.97 24.82 30.73
C ALA A 58 -17.51 23.48 30.13
N ALA A 59 -18.47 22.55 29.98
CA ALA A 59 -18.20 21.31 29.27
C ALA A 59 -17.86 21.61 27.80
N VAL A 60 -16.86 20.91 27.26
CA VAL A 60 -16.38 21.09 25.90
C VAL A 60 -16.69 19.85 25.08
N THR A 61 -17.08 20.07 23.83
CA THR A 61 -17.05 19.04 22.77
C THR A 61 -16.07 19.48 21.69
N VAL A 62 -15.48 18.53 20.98
CA VAL A 62 -14.53 18.82 19.90
C VAL A 62 -14.97 18.10 18.64
N GLN A 63 -14.91 18.81 17.53
CA GLN A 63 -15.19 18.28 16.20
C GLN A 63 -13.92 18.34 15.35
N PHE A 64 -13.62 17.24 14.68
CA PHE A 64 -12.53 17.10 13.73
C PHE A 64 -13.12 17.03 12.31
N THR A 65 -12.62 17.85 11.41
CA THR A 65 -13.00 17.83 9.99
C THR A 65 -11.76 17.61 9.14
N PHE A 66 -11.72 16.50 8.42
CA PHE A 66 -10.66 16.14 7.48
C PHE A 66 -11.23 16.10 6.07
N GLY A 67 -10.86 17.08 5.24
CA GLY A 67 -11.49 17.29 3.94
C GLY A 67 -13.00 17.54 4.09
N SER A 68 -13.83 16.67 3.51
CA SER A 68 -15.30 16.72 3.62
C SER A 68 -15.88 15.88 4.77
N VAL A 69 -15.05 15.13 5.49
CA VAL A 69 -15.50 14.22 6.54
C VAL A 69 -15.36 14.90 7.89
N THR A 70 -16.46 14.93 8.64
CA THR A 70 -16.51 15.50 9.99
C THR A 70 -16.87 14.41 11.01
N LYS A 71 -16.13 14.37 12.12
CA LYS A 71 -16.35 13.44 13.24
C LYS A 71 -16.26 14.17 14.56
N ASP A 72 -17.12 13.80 15.50
CA ASP A 72 -17.00 14.26 16.88
C ASP A 72 -15.89 13.48 17.60
N GLY A 73 -15.12 14.19 18.42
CA GLY A 73 -14.03 13.65 19.20
C GLY A 73 -14.53 12.89 20.42
N VAL A 74 -13.95 11.72 20.66
CA VAL A 74 -14.16 10.94 21.88
C VAL A 74 -13.17 11.43 22.94
N LEU A 75 -13.69 11.89 24.08
CA LEU A 75 -12.87 12.34 25.20
C LEU A 75 -12.34 11.16 26.00
N ASP A 76 -11.02 11.01 26.08
CA ASP A 76 -10.33 10.01 26.90
C ASP A 76 -9.12 10.64 27.57
N GLY A 77 -9.03 10.55 28.90
CA GLY A 77 -7.90 11.10 29.66
C GLY A 77 -7.63 12.60 29.47
N GLY A 78 -8.65 13.40 29.14
CA GLY A 78 -8.50 14.84 28.86
C GLY A 78 -8.06 15.17 27.42
N VAL A 79 -8.02 14.19 26.53
CA VAL A 79 -7.67 14.33 25.12
C VAL A 79 -8.85 13.87 24.27
N TYR A 80 -9.25 14.68 23.29
CA TYR A 80 -10.26 14.29 22.30
C TYR A 80 -9.57 13.56 21.16
N LYS A 81 -10.11 12.42 20.75
CA LYS A 81 -9.57 11.57 19.69
C LYS A 81 -10.60 11.29 18.61
N ALA A 82 -10.14 11.16 17.36
CA ALA A 82 -10.93 10.68 16.25
C ALA A 82 -10.05 9.87 15.29
N THR A 83 -10.63 8.84 14.67
CA THR A 83 -9.96 8.05 13.61
C THR A 83 -10.55 8.43 12.26
N PHE A 84 -9.70 8.63 11.26
CA PHE A 84 -10.08 8.85 9.87
C PHE A 84 -9.50 7.77 8.99
N THR A 85 -10.06 7.63 7.80
CA THR A 85 -9.48 6.86 6.71
C THR A 85 -9.12 7.85 5.62
N ALA A 86 -7.87 7.83 5.15
CA ALA A 86 -7.43 8.71 4.08
C ALA A 86 -8.23 8.42 2.79
N PRO A 87 -8.58 9.44 2.00
CA PRO A 87 -9.25 9.21 0.72
C PRO A 87 -8.33 8.49 -0.27
N ASP A 88 -8.94 7.87 -1.27
CA ASP A 88 -8.27 7.39 -2.48
C ASP A 88 -7.85 8.61 -3.33
N VAL A 89 -6.57 8.69 -3.70
CA VAL A 89 -6.01 9.82 -4.45
C VAL A 89 -5.08 9.33 -5.57
N SER A 90 -5.21 9.92 -6.76
CA SER A 90 -4.38 9.57 -7.92
C SER A 90 -2.96 10.15 -7.88
N SER A 91 -2.70 11.07 -6.96
CA SER A 91 -1.41 11.73 -6.74
C SER A 91 -1.37 12.31 -5.34
N ASP A 92 -0.17 12.46 -4.78
CA ASP A 92 0.01 13.03 -3.44
C ASP A 92 -0.76 14.35 -3.28
N GLN A 93 -1.54 14.45 -2.19
CA GLN A 93 -2.45 15.56 -1.97
C GLN A 93 -2.43 16.03 -0.52
N ASP A 94 -2.27 17.34 -0.34
CA ASP A 94 -2.42 17.98 0.96
C ASP A 94 -3.90 18.18 1.31
N ILE A 95 -4.32 17.63 2.46
CA ILE A 95 -5.66 17.79 3.01
C ILE A 95 -5.58 18.45 4.38
N THR A 96 -6.43 19.45 4.59
CA THR A 96 -6.49 20.18 5.86
C THR A 96 -7.37 19.44 6.86
N LEU A 97 -6.82 19.15 8.04
CA LEU A 97 -7.54 18.83 9.25
C LEU A 97 -7.90 20.13 9.97
N THR A 98 -9.19 20.36 10.21
CA THR A 98 -9.72 21.48 10.99
C THR A 98 -10.30 20.96 12.30
N VAL A 99 -9.93 21.58 13.41
CA VAL A 99 -10.42 21.23 14.75
C VAL A 99 -11.14 22.43 15.36
N THR A 100 -12.37 22.21 15.78
CA THR A 100 -13.21 23.23 16.43
C THR A 100 -13.78 22.67 17.72
N ALA A 101 -13.69 23.45 18.80
CA ALA A 101 -14.29 23.11 20.09
C ALA A 101 -15.57 23.92 20.31
N TYR A 102 -16.55 23.36 21.01
CA TYR A 102 -17.82 23.99 21.34
C TYR A 102 -18.12 23.87 22.82
N ASP A 103 -18.64 24.94 23.43
CA ASP A 103 -19.13 24.92 24.80
C ASP A 103 -20.55 24.31 24.89
N ASP A 104 -21.07 24.22 26.11
CA ASP A 104 -22.42 23.70 26.41
C ASP A 104 -23.57 24.57 25.86
N LYS A 105 -23.27 25.77 25.35
CA LYS A 105 -24.21 26.70 24.70
C LYS A 105 -24.01 26.76 23.19
N GLY A 106 -23.12 25.93 22.64
CA GLY A 106 -22.82 25.85 21.22
C GLY A 106 -21.92 26.97 20.67
N LYS A 107 -21.25 27.74 21.54
CA LYS A 107 -20.28 28.76 21.08
C LYS A 107 -19.00 28.07 20.62
N ALA A 108 -18.59 28.35 19.39
CA ALA A 108 -17.42 27.75 18.77
C ALA A 108 -16.10 28.47 19.11
N SER A 109 -15.02 27.70 19.24
CA SER A 109 -13.65 28.20 19.26
C SER A 109 -13.24 28.75 17.88
N THR A 110 -12.19 29.57 17.85
CA THR A 110 -11.43 29.74 16.61
C THR A 110 -10.91 28.37 16.15
N PRO A 111 -11.08 27.98 14.88
CA PRO A 111 -10.58 26.69 14.40
C PRO A 111 -9.05 26.63 14.44
N LYS A 112 -8.51 25.46 14.78
CA LYS A 112 -7.08 25.16 14.67
C LYS A 112 -6.87 24.12 13.59
N THR A 113 -5.92 24.37 12.69
CA THR A 113 -5.71 23.51 11.51
C THR A 113 -4.34 22.84 11.51
N ARG A 114 -4.26 21.67 10.89
CA ARG A 114 -3.04 20.95 10.48
C ARG A 114 -3.21 20.53 9.02
N THR A 115 -2.11 20.50 8.27
CA THR A 115 -2.09 19.88 6.94
C THR A 115 -1.55 18.47 7.06
N ILE A 116 -2.21 17.51 6.42
CA ILE A 116 -1.78 16.12 6.30
C ILE A 116 -1.63 15.84 4.81
N THR A 117 -0.47 15.35 4.39
CA THR A 117 -0.26 14.91 3.01
C THR A 117 -0.70 13.46 2.87
N VAL A 118 -1.71 13.22 2.03
CA VAL A 118 -2.11 11.88 1.63
C VAL A 118 -1.23 11.46 0.46
N ILE A 119 -0.47 10.38 0.64
CA ILE A 119 0.44 9.82 -0.36
C ILE A 119 -0.33 8.82 -1.21
N ALA A 120 -0.30 8.99 -2.53
CA ALA A 120 -0.95 8.05 -3.45
C ALA A 120 -0.15 6.73 -3.48
N ASN A 121 -0.85 5.60 -3.57
CA ASN A 121 -0.15 4.33 -3.80
C ASN A 121 0.32 4.25 -5.27
N LYS A 122 1.50 3.67 -5.49
CA LYS A 122 2.13 3.54 -6.81
C LYS A 122 2.57 2.12 -7.02
N ALA A 123 2.37 1.64 -8.24
CA ALA A 123 2.81 0.31 -8.62
C ALA A 123 4.32 0.10 -8.39
N PRO A 124 4.73 -1.11 -8.01
CA PRO A 124 6.13 -1.46 -7.87
C PRO A 124 6.85 -1.47 -9.22
N SER A 125 8.18 -1.57 -9.17
CA SER A 125 9.03 -1.72 -10.35
C SER A 125 10.02 -2.87 -10.18
N ILE A 126 10.18 -3.70 -11.21
CA ILE A 126 11.23 -4.72 -11.24
C ILE A 126 12.52 -4.05 -11.71
N VAL A 127 13.52 -4.00 -10.83
CA VAL A 127 14.85 -3.42 -11.06
C VAL A 127 15.73 -4.38 -11.85
N SER A 128 15.67 -5.68 -11.55
CA SER A 128 16.39 -6.71 -12.28
C SER A 128 15.64 -8.04 -12.33
N LEU A 129 15.86 -8.78 -13.42
CA LEU A 129 15.38 -10.15 -13.60
C LEU A 129 16.56 -11.03 -14.02
N GLU A 130 16.90 -11.98 -13.17
CA GLU A 130 18.01 -12.91 -13.34
C GLU A 130 17.52 -14.35 -13.49
N ALA A 131 18.12 -15.06 -14.43
CA ALA A 131 17.88 -16.48 -14.70
C ALA A 131 19.11 -17.04 -15.46
N PRO A 132 19.36 -18.36 -15.43
CA PRO A 132 20.39 -18.96 -16.25
C PRO A 132 20.14 -18.69 -17.75
N SER A 133 21.20 -18.74 -18.55
CA SER A 133 21.09 -18.61 -20.01
C SER A 133 20.46 -19.83 -20.67
N SER A 134 20.59 -21.00 -20.04
CA SER A 134 20.01 -22.25 -20.51
C SER A 134 19.57 -23.15 -19.36
N VAL A 135 18.60 -24.01 -19.61
CA VAL A 135 18.12 -25.05 -18.70
C VAL A 135 17.73 -26.27 -19.53
N ASP A 136 17.98 -27.46 -19.00
CA ASP A 136 17.46 -28.68 -19.62
C ASP A 136 15.93 -28.74 -19.46
N GLU A 137 15.23 -29.29 -20.44
CA GLU A 137 13.79 -29.49 -20.37
C GLU A 137 13.38 -30.25 -19.10
N GLU A 138 12.18 -29.95 -18.61
CA GLU A 138 11.60 -30.56 -17.39
C GLU A 138 12.44 -30.37 -16.10
N LYS A 139 13.56 -29.63 -16.15
CA LYS A 139 14.34 -29.28 -14.96
C LYS A 139 13.87 -27.97 -14.36
N THR A 140 14.05 -27.89 -13.05
CA THR A 140 13.84 -26.66 -12.30
C THR A 140 15.08 -25.78 -12.34
N PHE A 141 14.89 -24.47 -12.46
CA PHE A 141 15.94 -23.47 -12.29
C PHE A 141 15.47 -22.34 -11.36
N THR A 142 16.42 -21.56 -10.85
CA THR A 142 16.13 -20.39 -10.04
C THR A 142 16.01 -19.14 -10.91
N ALA A 143 14.92 -18.39 -10.72
CA ALA A 143 14.77 -17.03 -11.22
C ALA A 143 14.73 -16.07 -10.05
N THR A 144 15.42 -14.94 -10.17
CA THR A 144 15.45 -13.89 -9.13
C THR A 144 14.94 -12.60 -9.73
N ALA A 145 13.95 -11.99 -9.07
CA ALA A 145 13.48 -10.64 -9.39
C ALA A 145 13.80 -9.72 -8.21
N THR A 146 14.53 -8.63 -8.46
CA THR A 146 14.73 -7.55 -7.50
C THR A 146 13.69 -6.48 -7.79
N VAL A 147 12.89 -6.15 -6.79
CA VAL A 147 11.74 -5.24 -6.89
C VAL A 147 11.95 -4.07 -5.95
N ASP A 148 11.59 -2.88 -6.44
CA ASP A 148 11.52 -1.65 -5.65
C ASP A 148 10.08 -1.13 -5.66
N ASP A 149 9.70 -0.41 -4.61
CA ASP A 149 8.37 0.15 -4.46
C ASP A 149 8.45 1.59 -3.93
N PRO A 150 7.88 2.59 -4.63
CA PRO A 150 7.89 3.98 -4.18
C PRO A 150 7.24 4.20 -2.80
N ASN A 151 6.33 3.32 -2.39
CA ASN A 151 5.59 3.37 -1.15
C ASN A 151 6.22 2.52 -0.04
N GLY A 152 7.33 1.83 -0.33
CA GLY A 152 8.11 1.04 0.62
C GLY A 152 8.02 -0.45 0.35
N LEU A 153 9.09 -1.18 0.69
CA LEU A 153 9.17 -2.62 0.43
C LEU A 153 8.14 -3.43 1.23
N GLU A 154 7.63 -2.87 2.32
CA GLU A 154 6.53 -3.42 3.10
C GLU A 154 5.19 -3.39 2.37
N ASP A 155 5.05 -2.68 1.25
CA ASP A 155 3.85 -2.70 0.41
C ASP A 155 3.86 -3.83 -0.62
N LEU A 156 5.03 -4.38 -0.95
CA LEU A 156 5.18 -5.50 -1.89
C LEU A 156 4.37 -6.73 -1.46
N ASP A 157 3.62 -7.31 -2.41
CA ASP A 157 2.81 -8.53 -2.18
C ASP A 157 3.43 -9.75 -2.84
N ARG A 158 3.65 -9.70 -4.16
CA ARG A 158 4.09 -10.88 -4.92
C ARG A 158 4.81 -10.55 -6.23
N VAL A 159 5.57 -11.52 -6.73
CA VAL A 159 6.04 -11.59 -8.11
C VAL A 159 5.43 -12.81 -8.79
N VAL A 160 4.91 -12.61 -10.00
CA VAL A 160 4.45 -13.69 -10.89
C VAL A 160 5.46 -13.84 -12.01
N PHE A 161 6.14 -14.99 -12.05
CA PHE A 161 6.98 -15.40 -13.16
C PHE A 161 6.15 -16.22 -14.14
N THR A 162 6.27 -15.95 -15.44
CA THR A 162 5.63 -16.72 -16.51
C THR A 162 6.71 -17.32 -17.40
N PHE A 163 6.69 -18.64 -17.61
CA PHE A 163 7.65 -19.36 -18.45
C PHE A 163 6.99 -20.56 -19.12
N GLY A 164 7.13 -20.68 -20.45
CA GLY A 164 6.55 -21.80 -21.20
C GLY A 164 5.02 -21.93 -21.09
N GLY A 165 4.32 -20.80 -20.87
CA GLY A 165 2.87 -20.76 -20.65
C GLY A 165 2.42 -21.07 -19.22
N ASN A 166 3.34 -21.40 -18.32
CA ASN A 166 3.05 -21.65 -16.90
C ASN A 166 3.35 -20.42 -16.04
N GLU A 167 2.58 -20.23 -14.98
CA GLU A 167 2.80 -19.18 -13.98
C GLU A 167 3.37 -19.77 -12.68
N PHE A 168 4.30 -19.04 -12.07
CA PHE A 168 4.93 -19.35 -10.80
C PHE A 168 4.86 -18.11 -9.92
N VAL A 169 4.12 -18.20 -8.82
CA VAL A 169 3.87 -17.07 -7.91
C VAL A 169 4.78 -17.17 -6.70
N VAL A 170 5.44 -16.06 -6.36
CA VAL A 170 6.29 -15.93 -5.17
C VAL A 170 5.78 -14.76 -4.34
N THR A 171 5.40 -15.02 -3.09
CA THR A 171 4.81 -14.02 -2.17
C THR A 171 5.74 -13.64 -1.02
N SER A 172 6.98 -14.14 -1.03
CA SER A 172 7.98 -13.86 0.00
C SER A 172 9.22 -13.25 -0.62
N HIS A 173 9.77 -12.25 0.04
CA HIS A 173 11.02 -11.62 -0.35
C HIS A 173 11.88 -11.30 0.87
N THR A 174 13.16 -11.06 0.61
CA THR A 174 14.08 -10.43 1.57
C THR A 174 14.59 -9.17 0.91
N ASP A 175 14.36 -8.00 1.51
CA ASP A 175 14.83 -6.70 0.99
C ASP A 175 14.49 -6.48 -0.51
N GLY A 176 13.23 -6.72 -0.90
CA GLY A 176 12.76 -6.58 -2.28
C GLY A 176 13.17 -7.72 -3.24
N VAL A 177 13.91 -8.73 -2.79
CA VAL A 177 14.38 -9.83 -3.64
C VAL A 177 13.44 -11.04 -3.56
N PHE A 178 12.77 -11.35 -4.66
CA PHE A 178 11.91 -12.52 -4.83
C PHE A 178 12.68 -13.63 -5.56
N VAL A 179 12.67 -14.84 -4.99
CA VAL A 179 13.37 -16.01 -5.54
C VAL A 179 12.36 -17.09 -5.90
N GLY A 180 12.18 -17.34 -7.20
CA GLY A 180 11.28 -18.34 -7.74
C GLY A 180 11.99 -19.62 -8.17
N SER A 181 11.33 -20.77 -7.95
CA SER A 181 11.72 -22.06 -8.53
C SER A 181 10.84 -22.34 -9.75
N ILE A 182 11.42 -22.25 -10.93
CA ILE A 182 10.72 -22.30 -12.22
C ILE A 182 11.01 -23.65 -12.88
N THR A 183 9.97 -24.35 -13.34
CA THR A 183 10.14 -25.62 -14.08
C THR A 183 10.11 -25.34 -15.58
N ALA A 184 11.14 -25.77 -16.31
CA ALA A 184 11.15 -25.70 -17.76
C ALA A 184 10.13 -26.69 -18.36
N PRO A 185 9.39 -26.31 -19.42
CA PRO A 185 8.51 -27.24 -20.11
C PRO A 185 9.32 -28.30 -20.88
N ALA A 186 8.66 -29.38 -21.27
CA ALA A 186 9.17 -30.30 -22.30
C ALA A 186 9.21 -29.59 -23.66
N VAL A 187 10.22 -29.88 -24.47
CA VAL A 187 10.40 -29.24 -25.80
C VAL A 187 10.85 -30.24 -26.86
N ASP A 188 10.29 -30.15 -28.06
CA ASP A 188 10.63 -31.05 -29.17
C ASP A 188 12.05 -30.82 -29.74
N GLU A 189 12.57 -29.60 -29.60
CA GLU A 189 13.90 -29.19 -30.01
C GLU A 189 14.43 -28.09 -29.10
N ASN A 190 15.75 -27.84 -29.17
CA ASN A 190 16.35 -26.72 -28.45
C ASN A 190 15.71 -25.41 -28.90
N GLN A 191 15.09 -24.69 -27.97
CA GLN A 191 14.39 -23.45 -28.29
C GLN A 191 14.60 -22.39 -27.22
N THR A 192 14.50 -21.13 -27.62
CA THR A 192 14.55 -20.01 -26.69
C THR A 192 13.14 -19.67 -26.24
N LEU A 193 12.87 -19.74 -24.94
CA LEU A 193 11.64 -19.28 -24.33
C LEU A 193 11.86 -17.96 -23.59
N VAL A 194 10.80 -17.19 -23.46
CA VAL A 194 10.81 -15.92 -22.72
C VAL A 194 10.32 -16.18 -21.30
N LEU A 195 11.19 -15.92 -20.32
CA LEU A 195 10.79 -15.72 -18.93
C LEU A 195 10.29 -14.29 -18.78
N SER A 196 9.06 -14.12 -18.31
CA SER A 196 8.50 -12.83 -17.94
C SER A 196 8.27 -12.76 -16.44
N ALA A 197 8.41 -11.59 -15.84
CA ALA A 197 8.05 -11.34 -14.45
C ALA A 197 7.23 -10.05 -14.34
N LYS A 198 6.21 -10.08 -13.47
CA LYS A 198 5.45 -8.91 -13.01
C LYS A 198 5.44 -8.88 -11.49
N ALA A 199 5.64 -7.71 -10.90
CA ALA A 199 5.51 -7.48 -9.45
C ALA A 199 4.16 -6.83 -9.14
N TYR A 200 3.66 -7.07 -7.93
CA TYR A 200 2.40 -6.53 -7.43
C TYR A 200 2.57 -6.05 -5.98
N ASP A 201 1.91 -4.94 -5.65
CA ASP A 201 1.74 -4.46 -4.27
C ASP A 201 0.47 -5.05 -3.61
N LYS A 202 0.20 -4.68 -2.35
CA LYS A 202 -0.96 -5.17 -1.57
C LYS A 202 -2.30 -4.62 -2.04
N ASP A 203 -2.31 -3.46 -2.71
CA ASP A 203 -3.50 -2.89 -3.33
C ASP A 203 -3.80 -3.49 -4.71
N GLY A 204 -2.85 -4.27 -5.25
CA GLY A 204 -2.96 -4.98 -6.51
C GLY A 204 -2.49 -4.18 -7.72
N ASN A 205 -1.80 -3.06 -7.55
CA ASN A 205 -1.17 -2.38 -8.68
C ASN A 205 -0.02 -3.25 -9.22
N GLU A 206 0.20 -3.22 -10.53
CA GLU A 206 1.16 -4.10 -11.20
C GLU A 206 2.30 -3.32 -11.88
N SER A 207 3.50 -3.88 -11.80
CA SER A 207 4.65 -3.39 -12.56
C SER A 207 4.46 -3.64 -14.07
N ALA A 208 5.18 -2.88 -14.89
CA ALA A 208 5.44 -3.32 -16.27
C ALA A 208 6.16 -4.69 -16.26
N PRO A 209 5.92 -5.57 -17.24
CA PRO A 209 6.59 -6.85 -17.30
C PRO A 209 8.07 -6.67 -17.68
N VAL A 210 8.97 -7.35 -16.98
CA VAL A 210 10.38 -7.50 -17.35
C VAL A 210 10.59 -8.89 -17.92
N THR A 211 11.38 -9.01 -19.00
CA THR A 211 11.57 -10.28 -19.71
C THR A 211 13.03 -10.65 -19.86
N ARG A 212 13.31 -11.96 -19.87
CA ARG A 212 14.63 -12.54 -20.12
C ARG A 212 14.50 -13.80 -20.98
N ASN A 213 15.36 -13.93 -21.99
CA ASN A 213 15.42 -15.13 -22.82
C ASN A 213 16.18 -16.24 -22.09
N VAL A 214 15.65 -17.46 -22.12
CA VAL A 214 16.26 -18.67 -21.56
C VAL A 214 16.19 -19.77 -22.62
N GLN A 215 17.31 -20.40 -22.91
CA GLN A 215 17.36 -21.53 -23.83
C GLN A 215 16.92 -22.81 -23.12
N VAL A 216 15.88 -23.48 -23.60
CA VAL A 216 15.48 -24.81 -23.12
C VAL A 216 16.15 -25.86 -24.01
N ILE A 217 16.94 -26.74 -23.40
CA ILE A 217 17.68 -27.79 -24.09
C ILE A 217 16.82 -29.07 -24.09
N ASN A 218 16.47 -29.54 -25.28
CA ASN A 218 15.87 -30.85 -25.47
C ASN A 218 16.93 -31.93 -25.17
N LEU A 219 16.64 -32.81 -24.21
CA LEU A 219 17.50 -33.93 -23.85
C LEU A 219 17.01 -35.27 -24.41
N THR A 220 15.80 -35.30 -24.98
CA THR A 220 15.25 -36.53 -25.54
C THR A 220 16.02 -36.95 -26.79
N LYS A 221 16.74 -38.08 -26.65
CA LYS A 221 17.39 -38.75 -27.78
C LYS A 221 16.41 -39.76 -28.39
N PRO A 222 16.35 -39.87 -29.72
CA PRO A 222 15.66 -40.97 -30.39
C PRO A 222 16.18 -42.32 -29.90
N VAL A 223 15.28 -43.25 -29.58
CA VAL A 223 15.63 -44.63 -29.19
C VAL A 223 15.33 -45.57 -30.35
N VAL A 224 16.34 -46.33 -30.80
CA VAL A 224 16.13 -47.44 -31.74
C VAL A 224 15.56 -48.62 -30.95
N THR A 225 14.28 -48.94 -31.16
CA THR A 225 13.57 -50.01 -30.43
C THR A 225 13.63 -51.36 -31.12
N ALA A 226 13.81 -51.37 -32.45
CA ALA A 226 14.00 -52.60 -33.20
C ALA A 226 14.86 -52.34 -34.43
N VAL A 227 15.72 -53.30 -34.77
CA VAL A 227 16.40 -53.36 -36.07
C VAL A 227 16.10 -54.74 -36.65
N LYS A 228 15.50 -54.78 -37.84
CA LYS A 228 15.17 -56.02 -38.53
C LYS A 228 15.68 -56.00 -39.95
N ALA A 229 16.44 -57.02 -40.33
CA ALA A 229 16.81 -57.23 -41.72
C ALA A 229 15.58 -57.62 -42.55
N LEU A 230 15.50 -57.09 -43.76
CA LEU A 230 14.48 -57.45 -44.74
C LEU A 230 14.89 -58.78 -45.39
N GLY A 231 14.69 -59.88 -44.66
CA GLY A 231 15.03 -61.24 -45.09
C GLY A 231 15.37 -62.15 -43.89
N THR A 232 15.40 -63.46 -44.11
CA THR A 232 15.72 -64.47 -43.07
C THR A 232 16.98 -65.28 -43.36
N THR A 233 17.54 -65.16 -44.56
CA THR A 233 18.74 -65.88 -45.00
C THR A 233 19.54 -65.01 -45.96
N PHE A 234 20.85 -64.92 -45.75
CA PHE A 234 21.74 -64.07 -46.54
C PHE A 234 22.96 -64.87 -46.98
N ARG A 235 23.46 -64.58 -48.19
CA ARG A 235 24.71 -65.15 -48.69
C ARG A 235 25.89 -64.29 -48.26
N GLU A 236 27.05 -64.91 -48.15
CA GLU A 236 28.30 -64.19 -47.94
C GLU A 236 28.50 -63.15 -49.07
N GLY A 237 28.82 -61.91 -48.69
CA GLY A 237 28.97 -60.78 -49.62
C GLY A 237 27.67 -60.14 -50.11
N GLN A 238 26.49 -60.58 -49.65
CA GLN A 238 25.21 -59.98 -50.04
C GLN A 238 24.96 -58.67 -49.26
N GLU A 239 24.60 -57.60 -49.97
CA GLU A 239 24.04 -56.40 -49.35
C GLU A 239 22.66 -56.70 -48.74
N ILE A 240 22.47 -56.28 -47.49
CA ILE A 240 21.20 -56.44 -46.79
C ILE A 240 20.59 -55.08 -46.47
N THR A 241 19.30 -54.95 -46.70
CA THR A 241 18.54 -53.80 -46.22
C THR A 241 17.99 -54.10 -44.83
N VAL A 242 18.19 -53.20 -43.89
CA VAL A 242 17.58 -53.26 -42.56
C VAL A 242 16.54 -52.16 -42.40
N ARG A 243 15.51 -52.42 -41.61
CA ARG A 243 14.58 -51.41 -41.10
C ARG A 243 14.82 -51.23 -39.61
N ALA A 244 15.02 -49.99 -39.19
CA ALA A 244 15.01 -49.60 -37.79
C ALA A 244 13.63 -49.03 -37.44
N THR A 245 13.10 -49.39 -36.28
CA THR A 245 12.00 -48.68 -35.63
C THR A 245 12.62 -47.75 -34.61
N VAL A 246 12.34 -46.46 -34.73
CA VAL A 246 12.84 -45.42 -33.83
C VAL A 246 11.65 -44.83 -33.11
N THR A 247 11.68 -44.81 -31.79
CA THR A 247 10.69 -44.13 -30.96
C THR A 247 11.34 -42.90 -30.35
N SER A 248 10.62 -41.79 -30.37
CA SER A 248 10.96 -40.57 -29.65
C SER A 248 9.69 -40.07 -29.00
N SER A 249 9.80 -39.46 -27.82
CA SER A 249 8.70 -38.74 -27.18
C SER A 249 8.32 -37.46 -27.92
N HIS A 250 9.15 -37.03 -28.87
CA HIS A 250 9.01 -35.84 -29.69
C HIS A 250 9.18 -36.17 -31.19
N PRO A 251 8.65 -35.38 -32.15
CA PRO A 251 8.78 -35.65 -33.58
C PRO A 251 10.22 -35.84 -34.03
N LEU A 252 10.48 -36.91 -34.77
CA LEU A 252 11.80 -37.16 -35.35
C LEU A 252 11.99 -36.22 -36.55
N ASN A 253 13.07 -35.44 -36.55
CA ASN A 253 13.51 -34.77 -37.77
C ASN A 253 14.07 -35.83 -38.73
N THR A 254 13.34 -36.13 -39.81
CA THR A 254 13.67 -37.20 -40.77
C THR A 254 14.48 -36.70 -41.98
N THR A 255 15.08 -35.51 -41.88
CA THR A 255 15.87 -34.91 -42.97
C THR A 255 17.33 -35.33 -42.94
#